data_AF-A0A7K2QIM8-F1
#
_entry.id   AF-A0A7K2QIM8-F1
#
_cell.length_a   1.000
_cell.length_b   1.000
_cell.length_c   1.000
_cell.angle_alpha   90.00
_cell.angle_beta   90.00
_cell.angle_gamma   90.00
#
_symmetry.space_group_name_H-M   'P 1'
#
loop_
_entity.id
_entity.type
_entity.pdbx_description
1 polymer ?
#
loop_
_entity_poly.entity_id
_entity_poly.type
_entity_poly.pdbx_seq_one_letter_code
_entity_poly.pdbx_strand_id
1 'polypeptide(L)'
;DEALVRAVRHLAPAAAGPATGGVERELALASLAVPMETVQEDIRWVRDCLDRSLLTGADVVRHKLPACWALDEDHWLGEVDHPDRHDHPQAVLAARAEADRLFALALGEDPEAWWRVARALPDFAGTLPHLLLRVTDGGSVSTRS
;
A
#
# COMPACT_ATOMS: atom_id res chain seq x y z
N ASP A 1 -28.32 0.18 20.72
CA ASP A 1 -27.76 -1.01 21.37
C ASP A 1 -26.33 -0.72 21.79
N GLU A 2 -26.13 -0.50 23.09
CA GLU A 2 -24.85 -0.05 23.67
C GLU A 2 -23.78 -1.15 23.65
N ALA A 3 -24.20 -2.42 23.64
CA ALA A 3 -23.31 -3.57 23.57
C ALA A 3 -22.66 -3.66 22.18
N LEU A 4 -23.43 -3.42 21.12
CA LEU A 4 -22.93 -3.38 19.75
C LEU A 4 -21.91 -2.25 19.55
N VAL A 5 -22.19 -1.04 20.07
CA VAL A 5 -21.26 0.10 19.99
C VAL A 5 -19.95 -0.20 20.74
N ARG A 6 -20.02 -0.91 21.87
CA ARG A 6 -18.83 -1.31 22.64
C ARG A 6 -18.02 -2.38 21.91
N ALA A 7 -18.68 -3.35 21.29
CA ALA A 7 -18.02 -4.38 20.47
C ALA A 7 -17.33 -3.77 19.24
N VAL A 8 -17.98 -2.84 18.53
CA VAL A 8 -17.40 -2.13 17.38
C VAL A 8 -16.18 -1.30 17.80
N ARG A 9 -16.19 -0.66 18.98
CA ARG A 9 -14.99 0.05 19.49
C ARG A 9 -13.84 -0.88 19.86
N HIS A 10 -14.13 -2.10 20.32
CA HIS A 10 -13.10 -3.11 20.59
C HIS A 10 -12.51 -3.70 19.29
N LEU A 11 -13.28 -3.68 18.21
CA LEU A 11 -12.85 -4.10 16.87
C LEU A 11 -12.19 -2.96 16.08
N ALA A 12 -12.36 -1.71 16.53
CA ALA A 12 -11.65 -0.58 15.95
C ALA A 12 -10.14 -0.77 16.20
N PRO A 13 -9.30 -0.68 15.16
CA PRO A 13 -7.86 -0.77 15.32
C PRO A 13 -7.41 0.18 16.43
N ALA A 14 -6.64 -0.31 17.40
CA ALA A 14 -5.85 0.59 18.21
C ALA A 14 -5.00 1.38 17.22
N ALA A 15 -5.19 2.70 17.17
CA ALA A 15 -4.31 3.55 16.37
C ALA A 15 -2.89 3.22 16.80
N ALA A 16 -2.14 2.55 15.92
CA ALA A 16 -0.76 2.24 16.17
C ALA A 16 -0.09 3.57 16.54
N GLY A 17 0.54 3.61 17.72
CA GLY A 17 1.32 4.78 18.12
C GLY A 17 2.30 5.14 17.01
N PRO A 18 2.76 6.40 16.92
CA PRO A 18 3.73 6.80 15.91
C PRO A 18 4.91 5.82 15.96
N ALA A 19 5.24 5.23 14.80
CA ALA A 19 6.33 4.28 14.65
C ALA A 19 7.60 4.83 15.32
N THR A 20 8.12 4.09 16.30
CA THR A 20 9.17 4.51 17.25
C THR A 20 10.59 4.57 16.63
N GLY A 21 10.72 4.83 15.33
CA GLY A 21 11.99 4.83 14.61
C GLY A 21 12.20 6.13 13.86
N GLY A 22 13.23 6.90 14.21
CA GLY A 22 13.56 8.14 13.51
C GLY A 22 14.23 7.87 12.16
N VAL A 23 15.25 7.00 12.14
CA VAL A 23 16.03 6.68 10.93
C VAL A 23 15.61 5.34 10.36
N GLU A 24 15.32 4.37 11.22
CA GLU A 24 14.91 3.02 10.84
C GLU A 24 13.62 3.03 10.03
N ARG A 25 12.68 3.90 10.41
CA ARG A 25 11.43 4.09 9.67
C ARG A 25 11.67 4.69 8.29
N GLU A 26 12.50 5.74 8.21
CA GLU A 26 12.81 6.38 6.93
C GLU A 26 13.54 5.42 5.99
N LEU A 27 14.43 4.58 6.52
CA LEU A 27 15.07 3.51 5.76
C LEU A 27 14.06 2.45 5.32
N ALA A 28 13.13 2.05 6.19
CA ALA A 28 12.06 1.12 5.82
C ALA A 28 11.17 1.69 4.70
N LEU A 29 10.78 2.97 4.77
CA LEU A 29 10.05 3.63 3.69
C LEU A 29 10.83 3.68 2.39
N ALA A 30 12.10 4.08 2.44
CA ALA A 30 12.95 4.15 1.25
C ALA A 30 13.14 2.78 0.60
N SER A 31 13.24 1.72 1.41
CA SER A 31 13.44 0.36 0.92
C SER A 31 12.25 -0.18 0.11
N LEU A 32 11.02 0.33 0.32
CA LEU A 32 9.85 -0.08 -0.46
C LEU A 32 9.97 0.29 -1.96
N ALA A 33 10.83 1.25 -2.28
CA ALA A 33 11.12 1.66 -3.65
C ALA A 33 12.34 0.95 -4.26
N VAL A 34 13.01 0.08 -3.50
CA VAL A 34 14.21 -0.64 -3.93
C VAL A 34 13.83 -2.09 -4.19
N PRO A 35 13.95 -2.60 -5.43
CA PRO A 35 13.70 -4.00 -5.71
C PRO A 35 14.74 -4.86 -5.00
N MET A 36 14.28 -5.83 -4.21
CA MET A 36 15.14 -6.88 -3.66
C MET A 36 15.53 -7.89 -4.73
N GLU A 37 16.57 -8.70 -4.48
CA GLU A 37 17.03 -9.73 -5.41
C GLU A 37 15.92 -10.75 -5.72
N THR A 38 15.07 -11.05 -4.73
CA THR A 38 13.94 -11.96 -4.86
C THR A 38 12.66 -11.40 -4.26
N VAL A 39 11.51 -11.83 -4.80
CA VAL A 39 10.18 -11.47 -4.27
C VAL A 39 10.01 -11.99 -2.84
N GLN A 40 10.58 -13.15 -2.52
CA GLN A 40 10.51 -13.75 -1.20
C GLN A 40 11.27 -12.92 -0.15
N GLU A 41 12.41 -12.34 -0.50
CA GLU A 41 13.15 -11.44 0.39
C GLU A 41 12.41 -10.12 0.60
N ASP A 42 11.83 -9.57 -0.46
CA ASP A 42 10.98 -8.38 -0.38
C ASP A 42 9.78 -8.63 0.55
N ILE A 43 9.05 -9.74 0.39
CA ILE A 43 7.95 -10.11 1.29
C ILE A 43 8.45 -10.28 2.73
N ARG A 44 9.55 -11.02 2.94
CA ARG A 44 10.12 -11.25 4.29
C ARG A 44 10.48 -9.94 4.98
N TRP A 45 11.09 -9.02 4.23
CA TRP A 45 11.49 -7.71 4.73
C TRP A 45 10.28 -6.84 5.11
N VAL A 46 9.26 -6.78 4.24
CA VAL A 46 8.05 -6.01 4.54
C VAL A 46 7.34 -6.58 5.77
N ARG A 47 7.26 -7.92 5.90
CA ARG A 47 6.69 -8.57 7.10
C ARG A 47 7.44 -8.19 8.37
N ASP A 48 8.78 -8.26 8.40
CA ASP A 48 9.58 -7.82 9.56
C ASP A 48 9.32 -6.35 9.93
N CYS A 49 9.23 -5.48 8.94
CA CYS A 49 8.93 -4.07 9.16
C CYS A 49 7.52 -3.83 9.72
N LEU A 50 6.52 -4.62 9.31
CA LEU A 50 5.17 -4.58 9.88
C LEU A 50 5.14 -5.12 11.31
N ASP A 51 5.81 -6.25 11.57
CA ASP A 51 5.90 -6.87 12.90
C ASP A 51 6.54 -5.93 13.93
N ARG A 52 7.55 -5.19 13.50
CA ARG A 52 8.26 -4.20 14.33
C ARG A 52 7.58 -2.84 14.36
N SER A 53 6.42 -2.69 13.71
CA SER A 53 5.68 -1.43 13.58
C SER A 53 6.52 -0.29 13.00
N LEU A 54 7.50 -0.60 12.14
CA LEU A 54 8.25 0.38 11.35
C LEU A 54 7.43 0.85 10.15
N LEU A 55 6.62 -0.04 9.58
CA LEU A 55 5.70 0.26 8.49
C LEU A 55 4.25 -0.02 8.89
N THR A 56 3.34 0.61 8.17
CA THR A 56 1.91 0.29 8.13
C THR A 56 1.51 -0.17 6.73
N GLY A 57 0.35 -0.79 6.57
CA GLY A 57 -0.18 -1.08 5.23
C GLY A 57 -0.40 0.17 4.38
N ALA A 58 -0.71 1.31 5.01
CA ALA A 58 -0.81 2.60 4.31
C ALA A 58 0.55 3.05 3.75
N ASP A 59 1.64 2.78 4.47
CA ASP A 59 3.00 3.06 3.98
C ASP A 59 3.32 2.21 2.74
N VAL A 60 2.95 0.92 2.74
CA VAL A 60 3.12 0.04 1.57
C VAL A 60 2.39 0.61 0.35
N VAL A 61 1.12 0.98 0.49
CA VAL A 61 0.32 1.54 -0.60
C VAL A 61 0.92 2.83 -1.19
N ARG A 62 1.51 3.67 -0.34
CA ARG A 62 2.08 4.96 -0.77
C ARG A 62 3.45 4.85 -1.40
N HIS A 63 4.28 3.91 -0.94
CA HIS A 63 5.72 3.93 -1.20
C HIS A 63 6.24 2.72 -1.97
N LYS A 64 5.48 1.62 -2.08
CA LYS A 64 5.94 0.43 -2.80
C LYS A 64 5.93 0.64 -4.31
N LEU A 65 7.00 0.17 -4.96
CA LEU A 65 7.17 0.16 -6.41
C LEU A 65 7.31 -1.28 -6.93
N PRO A 66 6.84 -1.55 -8.15
CA PRO A 66 5.84 -0.79 -8.92
C PRO A 66 4.48 -0.70 -8.21
N ALA A 67 3.64 0.22 -8.67
CA ALA A 67 2.32 0.50 -8.10
C ALA A 67 1.42 -0.75 -8.03
N CYS A 68 1.55 -1.67 -9.00
CA CYS A 68 0.81 -2.92 -8.99
C CYS A 68 1.15 -3.80 -7.77
N TRP A 69 2.41 -3.83 -7.32
CA TRP A 69 2.81 -4.59 -6.13
C TRP A 69 2.30 -3.97 -4.84
N ALA A 70 2.04 -2.66 -4.82
CA ALA A 70 1.44 -1.99 -3.67
C ALA A 70 -0.03 -2.42 -3.44
N LEU A 71 -0.71 -2.87 -4.50
CA LEU A 71 -2.10 -3.32 -4.49
C LEU A 71 -2.25 -4.85 -4.46
N ASP A 72 -1.17 -5.57 -4.70
CA ASP A 72 -1.12 -7.02 -4.63
C ASP A 72 -0.65 -7.46 -3.24
N GLU A 73 -1.60 -7.86 -2.38
CA GLU A 73 -1.32 -8.32 -1.02
C GLU A 73 -0.35 -9.51 -0.99
N ASP A 74 -0.34 -10.38 -2.01
CA ASP A 74 0.58 -11.52 -2.07
C ASP A 74 2.03 -11.05 -2.29
N HIS A 75 2.23 -9.87 -2.87
CA HIS A 75 3.55 -9.29 -3.11
C HIS A 75 4.21 -8.64 -1.88
N TRP A 76 3.54 -8.64 -0.73
CA TRP A 76 4.13 -8.16 0.53
C TRP A 76 3.65 -8.89 1.80
N LEU A 77 2.65 -9.77 1.69
CA LEU A 77 2.20 -10.70 2.74
C LEU A 77 2.18 -12.16 2.29
N GLY A 78 2.65 -12.44 1.07
CA GLY A 78 2.67 -13.79 0.51
C GLY A 78 3.42 -14.81 1.38
N GLU A 79 3.27 -16.07 1.00
CA GLU A 79 3.87 -17.18 1.73
C GLU A 79 5.40 -17.19 1.54
N VAL A 80 6.13 -17.06 2.64
CA VAL A 80 7.60 -17.12 2.65
C VAL A 80 8.08 -18.41 3.31
N ASP A 81 7.53 -18.75 4.47
CA ASP A 81 7.76 -19.99 5.22
C ASP A 81 6.50 -20.22 6.12
N HIS A 82 5.98 -21.44 6.25
CA HIS A 82 4.72 -21.73 6.98
C HIS A 82 4.71 -21.30 8.46
N PRO A 83 3.56 -20.88 9.05
CA PRO A 83 2.28 -20.41 8.46
C PRO A 83 1.97 -18.94 8.90
N ASP A 84 1.13 -18.07 8.31
CA ASP A 84 0.21 -17.99 7.15
C ASP A 84 0.18 -16.47 6.75
N ARG A 85 -0.46 -16.06 5.64
CA ARG A 85 -0.64 -14.63 5.25
C ARG A 85 -1.65 -13.86 6.11
N HIS A 86 -2.34 -14.57 7.01
CA HIS A 86 -3.43 -14.05 7.83
C HIS A 86 -2.99 -13.38 9.16
N ASP A 87 -1.68 -13.22 9.38
CA ASP A 87 -1.13 -12.68 10.64
C ASP A 87 -1.21 -11.14 10.74
N HIS A 88 -1.44 -10.43 9.62
CA HIS A 88 -1.40 -8.97 9.56
C HIS A 88 -2.74 -8.32 9.14
N PRO A 89 -3.89 -8.65 9.76
CA PRO A 89 -5.18 -8.12 9.35
C PRO A 89 -5.25 -6.59 9.46
N GLN A 90 -4.54 -6.00 10.42
CA GLN A 90 -4.48 -4.55 10.58
C GLN A 90 -3.72 -3.86 9.43
N ALA A 91 -2.66 -4.48 8.93
CA ALA A 91 -1.93 -3.95 7.78
C ALA A 91 -2.80 -4.00 6.52
N VAL A 92 -3.51 -5.10 6.29
CA VAL A 92 -4.46 -5.24 5.17
C VAL A 92 -5.55 -4.17 5.22
N LEU A 93 -6.18 -3.98 6.39
CA LEU A 93 -7.22 -2.96 6.56
C LEU A 93 -6.68 -1.54 6.32
N ALA A 94 -5.48 -1.23 6.83
CA ALA A 94 -4.83 0.06 6.63
C ALA A 94 -4.47 0.30 5.15
N ALA A 95 -3.98 -0.72 4.46
CA ALA A 95 -3.67 -0.67 3.03
C ALA A 95 -4.94 -0.38 2.21
N ARG A 96 -6.01 -1.16 2.41
CA ARG A 96 -7.28 -0.97 1.70
C ARG A 96 -7.88 0.42 1.95
N ALA A 97 -7.94 0.84 3.22
CA ALA A 97 -8.44 2.16 3.57
C ALA A 97 -7.63 3.29 2.91
N GLU A 98 -6.31 3.15 2.82
CA GLU A 98 -5.47 4.14 2.16
C GLU A 98 -5.64 4.13 0.64
N ALA A 99 -5.73 2.95 0.01
CA ALA A 99 -6.00 2.82 -1.42
C ALA A 99 -7.36 3.46 -1.78
N ASP A 100 -8.41 3.13 -1.03
CA ASP A 100 -9.75 3.72 -1.20
C ASP A 100 -9.71 5.25 -1.06
N ARG A 101 -8.99 5.76 -0.05
CA ARG A 101 -8.81 7.21 0.15
C ARG A 101 -8.12 7.87 -1.04
N LEU A 102 -7.06 7.25 -1.58
CA LEU A 102 -6.32 7.76 -2.73
C LEU A 102 -7.17 7.75 -4.00
N PHE A 103 -7.89 6.65 -4.27
CA PHE A 103 -8.80 6.56 -5.41
C PHE A 103 -9.96 7.55 -5.31
N ALA A 104 -10.60 7.68 -4.14
CA ALA A 104 -11.67 8.63 -3.93
C ALA A 104 -11.21 10.08 -4.13
N LEU A 105 -9.99 10.42 -3.68
CA LEU A 105 -9.42 11.75 -3.85
C LEU A 105 -9.06 12.07 -5.30
N ALA A 106 -8.49 11.10 -6.02
CA ALA A 106 -7.96 11.32 -7.37
C ALA A 106 -9.02 11.14 -8.47
N LEU A 107 -9.83 10.08 -8.37
CA LEU A 107 -10.71 9.64 -9.45
C LEU A 107 -12.17 10.00 -9.17
N GLY A 108 -12.57 9.97 -7.90
CA GLY A 108 -13.98 10.09 -7.51
C GLY A 108 -14.85 9.12 -8.29
N GLU A 109 -15.93 9.65 -8.87
CA GLU A 109 -16.89 8.89 -9.69
C GLU A 109 -16.58 8.92 -11.19
N ASP A 110 -15.42 9.43 -11.65
CA ASP A 110 -15.08 9.53 -13.09
C ASP A 110 -14.69 8.15 -13.69
N PRO A 111 -15.57 7.51 -14.48
CA PRO A 111 -15.30 6.16 -14.99
C PRO A 111 -14.15 6.12 -16.00
N GLU A 112 -13.87 7.22 -16.71
CA GLU A 112 -12.77 7.29 -17.67
C GLU A 112 -11.42 7.42 -16.97
N ALA A 113 -11.37 8.11 -15.82
CA ALA A 113 -10.19 8.13 -14.97
C ALA A 113 -9.89 6.74 -14.40
N TRP A 114 -10.91 6.03 -13.90
CA TRP A 114 -10.79 4.64 -13.46
C TRP A 114 -10.22 3.73 -14.56
N TRP A 115 -10.73 3.83 -15.79
CA TRP A 115 -10.20 3.04 -16.90
C TRP A 115 -8.76 3.36 -17.27
N ARG A 116 -8.38 4.64 -17.23
CA ARG A 116 -6.99 5.04 -17.51
C ARG A 116 -6.03 4.50 -16.46
N VAL A 117 -6.40 4.53 -15.18
CA VAL A 117 -5.60 3.92 -14.10
C VAL A 117 -5.46 2.43 -14.31
N ALA A 118 -6.57 1.72 -14.52
CA ALA A 118 -6.56 0.25 -14.68
C ALA A 118 -5.68 -0.20 -15.86
N ARG A 119 -5.68 0.54 -16.97
CA ARG A 119 -4.80 0.22 -18.13
C ARG A 119 -3.32 0.53 -17.89
N ALA A 120 -3.01 1.55 -17.12
CA ALA A 120 -1.63 1.97 -16.87
C ALA A 120 -0.98 1.19 -15.72
N LEU A 121 -1.76 0.67 -14.77
CA LEU A 121 -1.27 0.05 -13.54
C LEU A 121 -0.25 -1.08 -13.75
N PRO A 122 -0.44 -2.06 -14.66
CA PRO A 122 0.49 -3.20 -14.79
C PRO A 122 1.91 -2.79 -15.18
N ASP A 123 2.05 -1.74 -16.00
CA ASP A 123 3.33 -1.31 -16.57
C ASP A 123 3.92 -0.07 -15.86
N PHE A 124 3.22 0.49 -14.87
CA PHE A 124 3.66 1.71 -14.20
C PHE A 124 4.70 1.42 -13.11
N ALA A 125 5.96 1.76 -13.40
CA ALA A 125 7.10 1.52 -12.50
C ALA A 125 7.12 2.36 -11.21
N GLY A 126 6.32 3.44 -11.13
CA GLY A 126 6.27 4.31 -9.96
C GLY A 126 5.29 3.84 -8.88
N THR A 127 5.10 4.65 -7.84
CA THR A 127 4.12 4.39 -6.76
C THR A 127 2.67 4.62 -7.21
N LEU A 128 1.68 4.10 -6.48
CA LEU A 128 0.27 4.40 -6.72
C LEU A 128 -0.07 5.91 -6.73
N PRO A 129 0.35 6.75 -5.75
CA PRO A 129 0.09 8.20 -5.81
C PRO A 129 0.61 8.88 -7.08
N HIS A 130 1.81 8.53 -7.55
CA HIS A 130 2.36 9.05 -8.80
C HIS A 130 1.56 8.61 -10.04
N LEU A 131 1.03 7.38 -10.07
CA LEU A 131 0.14 6.92 -11.14
C LEU A 131 -1.13 7.77 -11.17
N LEU A 132 -1.76 7.95 -10.00
CA LEU A 132 -2.99 8.72 -9.87
C LEU A 132 -2.80 10.16 -10.31
N LEU A 133 -1.74 10.83 -9.83
CA LEU A 133 -1.38 12.19 -10.24
C LEU A 133 -1.21 12.30 -11.76
N ARG A 134 -0.49 11.36 -12.37
CA ARG A 134 -0.27 11.35 -13.83
C ARG A 134 -1.57 11.23 -14.61
N VAL A 135 -2.54 10.46 -14.12
CA VAL A 135 -3.85 10.29 -14.75
C VAL A 135 -4.73 11.52 -14.53
N THR A 136 -4.73 12.12 -13.34
CA THR A 136 -5.58 13.28 -13.03
C THR A 136 -5.10 14.57 -13.67
N ASP A 137 -3.78 14.77 -13.78
CA ASP A 137 -3.20 15.96 -14.43
C ASP A 137 -3.28 15.89 -15.97
N GLY A 138 -3.93 14.85 -16.50
CA GLY A 138 -4.24 14.73 -17.91
C GLY A 138 -3.00 14.58 -18.77
N GLY A 139 -2.09 13.66 -18.41
CA GLY A 139 -0.79 13.41 -19.03
C GLY A 139 -0.81 13.17 -20.55
N SER A 140 -1.09 14.23 -21.32
CA SER A 140 -0.60 14.48 -22.66
C SER A 140 0.87 14.79 -22.53
N VAL A 141 1.70 13.77 -22.69
CA VAL A 141 3.07 13.98 -23.13
C VAL A 141 3.18 13.26 -24.46
N SER A 142 3.29 14.06 -25.51
CA SER A 142 3.69 13.66 -26.85
C SER A 142 4.72 12.53 -26.79
N THR A 143 4.35 11.36 -27.30
CA THR A 143 5.31 10.44 -27.90
C THR A 143 6.08 11.25 -28.93
N ARG A 144 7.31 11.63 -28.59
CA ARG A 144 8.20 12.38 -29.46
C ARG A 144 8.53 11.47 -30.65
N SER A 145 8.38 12.06 -31.84
CA SER A 145 8.69 11.54 -33.18
C SER A 145 10.03 10.82 -33.29
#